data_AF-A0ABD1ZY52-F1
#
_entry.id   AF-A0ABD1ZY52-F1
#
_cell.length_a   1.000
_cell.length_b   1.000
_cell.length_c   1.000
_cell.angle_alpha   90.00
_cell.angle_beta   90.00
_cell.angle_gamma   90.00
#
_symmetry.space_group_name_H-M   'P 1'
#
loop_
_entity.id
_entity.type
_entity.pdbx_description
1 polymer ?
#
loop_
_entity_poly.entity_id
_entity_poly.type
_entity_poly.pdbx_seq_one_letter_code
_entity_poly.pdbx_strand_id
1 'polypeptide(L)'
;MNLSDTIGILIEKHRAFGICKNLEPIEGITNCVGTCHSKTYFDKETWTQSSDCNCCQPKEYRDSMIELTCENGEKISKQVILPISCSCDSCASIK
;
A
#
# COMPACT_ATOMS: atom_id res chain seq x y z
N MET A 1 -9.41 9.24 2.81
CA MET A 1 -8.74 8.97 4.09
C MET A 1 -8.31 10.31 4.66
N ASN A 2 -8.61 10.60 5.93
CA ASN A 2 -8.20 11.86 6.54
C ASN A 2 -6.76 11.70 7.08
N LEU A 3 -5.97 12.77 7.04
CA LEU A 3 -4.60 12.74 7.55
C LEU A 3 -4.54 12.33 9.02
N SER A 4 -5.49 12.80 9.84
CA SER A 4 -5.58 12.45 11.26
C SER A 4 -5.79 10.95 11.51
N ASP A 5 -6.33 10.20 10.55
CA ASP A 5 -6.53 8.74 10.66
C ASP A 5 -5.21 7.96 10.67
N THR A 6 -4.12 8.62 10.28
CA THR A 6 -2.78 8.02 10.21
C THR A 6 -1.99 8.13 11.51
N ILE A 7 -2.43 8.96 12.45
CA ILE A 7 -1.71 9.19 13.71
C ILE A 7 -1.67 7.87 14.50
N GLY A 8 -0.46 7.41 14.83
CA GLY A 8 -0.24 6.17 15.56
C GLY A 8 -0.51 4.88 14.79
N ILE A 9 -0.70 4.94 13.46
CA ILE A 9 -0.91 3.73 12.64
C ILE A 9 0.38 2.91 12.48
N LEU A 10 1.54 3.57 12.46
CA LEU A 10 2.84 2.92 12.45
C LEU A 10 3.29 2.72 13.88
N ILE A 11 3.44 1.45 14.28
CA ILE A 11 3.94 1.05 15.59
C ILE A 11 5.10 0.07 15.38
N GLU A 12 6.20 0.30 16.08
CA GLU A 12 7.36 -0.58 16.04
C GLU A 12 7.98 -0.74 17.41
N LYS A 13 8.45 -1.95 17.72
CA LYS A 13 9.18 -2.23 18.96
C LYS A 13 10.68 -2.12 18.70
N HIS A 14 11.30 -1.04 19.15
CA HIS A 14 12.75 -0.86 19.10
C HIS A 14 13.42 -1.54 20.28
N ARG A 15 14.54 -2.24 20.03
CA ARG A 15 15.23 -3.04 21.07
C ARG A 15 15.68 -2.21 22.27
N ALA A 16 16.14 -0.98 22.02
CA ALA A 16 16.69 -0.10 23.06
C ALA A 16 15.70 0.96 23.58
N PHE A 17 14.69 1.33 22.79
CA PHE A 17 13.88 2.54 23.05
C PHE A 17 12.40 2.24 23.36
N GLY A 18 12.02 0.96 23.39
CA GLY A 18 10.64 0.54 23.67
C GLY A 18 9.76 0.65 22.44
N ILE A 19 8.49 1.01 22.64
CA ILE A 19 7.51 1.16 21.56
C ILE A 19 7.67 2.54 20.93
N CYS A 20 7.74 2.59 19.60
CA CYS A 20 7.83 3.82 18.81
C CYS A 20 6.64 3.93 17.87
N LYS A 21 6.06 5.12 17.76
CA LYS A 21 4.90 5.41 16.91
C LYS A 21 4.97 6.78 16.25
N ASN A 22 4.32 6.95 15.11
CA ASN A 22 4.18 8.29 14.52
C ASN A 22 3.18 9.11 15.34
N LEU A 23 3.60 10.30 15.77
CA LEU A 23 2.73 11.25 16.48
C LEU A 23 2.11 12.29 15.55
N GLU A 24 2.77 12.54 14.42
CA GLU A 24 2.28 13.42 13.38
C GLU A 24 1.55 12.61 12.27
N PRO A 25 0.60 13.26 11.56
CA PRO A 25 0.00 12.68 10.38
C PRO A 25 1.03 12.31 9.31
N ILE A 26 0.81 11.20 8.63
CA ILE A 26 1.64 10.77 7.50
C ILE A 26 1.08 11.38 6.22
N GLU A 27 1.86 12.25 5.59
CA GLU A 27 1.45 12.93 4.38
C GLU A 27 1.56 12.07 3.12
N GLY A 28 0.57 12.22 2.25
CA GLY A 28 0.54 11.58 0.93
C GLY A 28 0.48 10.05 0.98
N ILE A 29 -0.15 9.47 2.01
CA ILE A 29 -0.72 8.13 1.90
C ILE A 29 -1.84 8.19 0.86
N THR A 30 -1.74 7.34 -0.15
CA THR A 30 -2.77 7.16 -1.17
C THR A 30 -3.17 5.70 -1.23
N ASN A 31 -4.36 5.45 -1.75
CA ASN A 31 -4.91 4.11 -1.93
C ASN A 31 -5.47 3.96 -3.35
N CYS A 32 -5.26 2.80 -3.95
CA CYS A 32 -5.86 2.45 -5.23
C CYS A 32 -7.26 1.89 -4.99
N VAL A 33 -8.28 2.61 -5.48
CA VAL A 33 -9.69 2.19 -5.43
C VAL A 33 -10.33 2.51 -6.76
N GLY A 34 -10.94 1.51 -7.39
CA GLY A 34 -11.61 1.69 -8.67
C GLY A 34 -12.15 0.38 -9.23
N THR A 35 -12.83 0.49 -10.36
CA THR A 35 -13.36 -0.64 -11.13
C THR A 35 -12.52 -0.81 -12.39
N CYS A 36 -12.14 -2.06 -12.67
CA CYS A 36 -11.38 -2.42 -13.87
C CYS A 36 -12.20 -3.32 -14.79
N HIS A 37 -11.91 -3.26 -16.07
CA HIS A 37 -12.57 -4.11 -17.06
C HIS A 37 -12.07 -5.56 -16.95
N SER A 38 -13.00 -6.49 -16.75
CA SER A 38 -12.72 -7.92 -16.66
C SER A 38 -13.75 -8.71 -17.47
N LYS A 39 -13.35 -9.83 -18.06
CA LYS A 39 -14.22 -10.69 -18.85
C LYS A 39 -13.83 -12.16 -18.73
N THR A 40 -14.82 -13.02 -18.94
CA THR A 40 -14.65 -14.47 -18.99
C THR A 40 -15.30 -14.97 -20.27
N TYR A 41 -14.58 -15.77 -21.05
CA TYR A 41 -15.01 -16.19 -22.38
C TYR A 41 -14.53 -17.61 -22.70
N PHE A 42 -15.22 -18.27 -23.63
CA PHE A 42 -14.78 -19.57 -24.15
C PHE A 42 -13.75 -19.34 -25.26
N ASP A 43 -12.52 -19.79 -25.03
CA ASP A 43 -11.45 -19.73 -26.00
C ASP A 43 -11.58 -20.89 -26.99
N LYS A 44 -11.77 -20.55 -28.26
CA LYS A 44 -11.99 -21.51 -29.35
C LYS A 44 -10.70 -22.14 -29.86
N GLU A 45 -9.54 -21.53 -29.57
CA GLU A 45 -8.24 -22.09 -29.97
C GLU A 45 -7.83 -23.22 -29.02
N THR A 46 -8.00 -22.99 -27.72
CA THR A 46 -7.66 -23.97 -26.69
C THR A 46 -8.83 -24.89 -26.30
N TRP A 47 -10.06 -24.57 -26.72
CA TRP A 47 -11.30 -25.24 -26.30
C TRP A 47 -11.51 -25.23 -24.77
N THR A 48 -11.13 -24.13 -24.12
CA THR A 48 -11.22 -23.97 -22.66
C THR A 48 -11.93 -22.69 -22.24
N GLN A 49 -12.32 -22.62 -20.97
CA GLN A 49 -12.81 -21.37 -20.36
C GLN A 49 -11.61 -20.50 -19.97
N SER A 50 -11.51 -19.31 -20.57
CA SER A 50 -10.48 -18.31 -20.24
C SER A 50 -11.07 -17.12 -19.48
N SER A 51 -10.25 -16.46 -18.67
CA SER A 51 -10.63 -15.29 -17.88
C SER A 51 -9.54 -14.22 -17.91
N ASP A 52 -9.90 -13.06 -18.44
CA ASP A 52 -9.08 -11.83 -18.40
C ASP A 52 -9.58 -10.97 -17.24
N CYS A 53 -8.94 -11.12 -16.08
CA CYS A 53 -9.31 -10.39 -14.87
C CYS A 53 -8.30 -9.30 -14.55
N ASN A 54 -8.74 -8.03 -14.56
CA ASN A 54 -7.92 -6.88 -14.19
C ASN A 54 -8.36 -6.32 -12.83
N CYS A 55 -7.38 -5.91 -12.03
CA CYS A 55 -7.54 -5.35 -10.71
C CYS A 55 -6.94 -3.94 -10.66
N CYS A 56 -7.56 -3.05 -9.87
CA CYS A 56 -7.01 -1.72 -9.59
C CYS A 56 -5.87 -1.88 -8.58
N GLN A 57 -4.63 -1.66 -9.04
CA GLN A 57 -3.44 -1.89 -8.23
C GLN A 57 -2.39 -0.80 -8.45
N PRO A 58 -1.44 -0.61 -7.51
CA PRO A 58 -0.36 0.34 -7.68
C PRO A 58 0.51 0.01 -8.88
N LYS A 59 0.85 1.04 -9.66
CA LYS A 59 1.78 0.96 -10.79
C LYS A 59 3.18 1.43 -10.40
N GLU A 60 3.23 2.53 -9.66
CA GLU A 60 4.47 3.18 -9.25
C GLU A 60 4.44 3.41 -7.74
N TYR A 61 5.63 3.37 -7.14
CA TYR A 61 5.82 3.52 -5.71
C TYR A 61 6.86 4.59 -5.42
N ARG A 62 6.74 5.24 -4.26
CA ARG A 62 7.76 6.10 -3.68
C ARG A 62 8.16 5.58 -2.31
N ASP A 63 9.44 5.75 -2.00
CA ASP A 63 9.93 5.63 -0.62
C ASP A 63 9.55 6.87 0.17
N SER A 64 9.11 6.68 1.41
CA SER A 64 8.78 7.76 2.34
C SER A 64 9.37 7.44 3.71
N MET A 65 10.16 8.38 4.23
CA MET A 65 10.78 8.27 5.55
C MET A 65 9.85 8.90 6.58
N ILE A 66 9.27 8.09 7.46
CA ILE A 66 8.34 8.52 8.49
C ILE A 66 9.06 8.53 9.84
N GLU A 67 8.96 9.64 10.56
CA GLU A 67 9.49 9.76 11.91
C GLU A 67 8.56 9.07 12.93
N LEU A 68 9.13 8.20 13.75
CA LEU A 68 8.47 7.60 14.91
C LEU A 68 9.10 8.15 16.18
N THR A 69 8.26 8.51 17.15
CA THR A 69 8.67 8.88 18.50
C THR A 69 8.49 7.69 19.42
N CYS A 70 9.55 7.34 20.15
CA CYS A 70 9.60 6.25 21.11
C CYS A 70 9.11 6.68 22.50
N GLU A 71 8.76 5.73 23.35
CA GLU A 71 8.31 5.97 24.73
C GLU A 71 9.34 6.75 25.57
N ASN A 72 10.62 6.59 25.28
CA ASN A 72 11.71 7.31 25.92
C ASN A 72 11.97 8.72 25.31
N GLY A 73 11.17 9.15 24.32
CA GLY A 73 11.31 10.43 23.63
C GLY A 73 12.29 10.44 22.46
N GLU A 74 13.05 9.36 22.24
CA GLU A 74 13.93 9.23 21.08
C GLU A 74 13.14 9.16 19.78
N LYS A 75 13.75 9.63 18.68
CA LYS A 75 13.15 9.64 17.35
C LYS A 75 13.90 8.69 16.43
N ILE A 76 13.15 7.85 15.73
CA ILE A 76 13.69 6.94 14.71
C ILE A 76 12.98 7.18 13.38
N SER A 77 13.67 6.95 12.27
CA SER A 77 13.06 7.03 10.94
C SER A 77 12.74 5.64 10.41
N LYS A 78 11.53 5.46 9.89
CA LYS A 78 11.06 4.23 9.26
C LYS A 78 10.77 4.47 7.79
N GLN A 79 11.36 3.65 6.93
CA GLN A 79 11.04 3.66 5.50
C GLN A 79 9.71 2.94 5.27
N VAL A 80 8.82 3.59 4.52
CA VAL A 80 7.53 3.06 4.08
C VAL A 80 7.41 3.26 2.58
N ILE A 81 6.93 2.24 1.88
CA ILE A 81 6.68 2.29 0.44
C ILE A 81 5.21 2.66 0.22
N LEU A 82 4.97 3.77 -0.48
CA LEU A 82 3.63 4.27 -0.76
C LEU A 82 3.34 4.29 -2.26
N PRO A 83 2.12 3.99 -2.70
CA PRO A 83 1.75 4.09 -4.11
C PRO A 83 1.71 5.56 -4.58
N ILE A 84 2.12 5.79 -5.83
CA ILE A 84 2.07 7.11 -6.50
C ILE A 84 0.95 7.13 -7.53
N SER A 85 0.80 6.04 -8.29
CA SER A 85 -0.17 5.91 -9.36
C SER A 85 -0.79 4.51 -9.36
N CYS A 86 -2.00 4.41 -9.91
CA CYS A 86 -2.76 3.18 -9.99
C CYS A 86 -3.08 2.85 -11.44
N SER A 87 -3.10 1.55 -11.78
CA SER A 87 -3.54 1.08 -13.09
C SER A 87 -4.40 -0.17 -12.97
N CYS A 88 -5.19 -0.42 -14.02
CA CYS A 88 -5.83 -1.71 -14.21
C CYS A 88 -4.83 -2.66 -14.87
N ASP A 89 -4.43 -3.68 -14.15
CA ASP A 89 -3.51 -4.72 -14.63
C ASP A 89 -3.99 -6.08 -14.15
N SER A 90 -3.49 -7.16 -14.73
CA SER A 90 -3.89 -8.52 -14.42
C SER A 90 -3.86 -8.77 -12.92
N CYS A 91 -4.95 -9.32 -12.39
CA CYS A 91 -5.02 -9.67 -10.96
C CYS A 91 -3.98 -10.73 -10.58
N ALA A 92 -3.47 -11.50 -11.55
CA ALA A 92 -2.39 -12.45 -11.32
C ALA A 92 -1.01 -11.77 -11.13
N SER A 93 -0.88 -10.49 -11.46
CA SER A 93 0.35 -9.70 -11.27
C SER A 93 0.53 -9.20 -9.84
N ILE A 94 -0.46 -9.38 -8.96
CA ILE A 94 -0.39 -8.99 -7.54
C ILE A 94 0.62 -9.90 -6.84
N LYS A 95 1.72 -9.33 -6.35
CA LYS A 95 2.76 -10.03 -5.55
C LYS A 95 2.58 -9.80 -4.06
#